data_AF-A0A443SBC2-F1
#
_entry.id   AF-A0A443SBC2-F1
#
_cell.length_a   1.000
_cell.length_b   1.000
_cell.length_c   1.000
_cell.angle_alpha   90.00
_cell.angle_beta   90.00
_cell.angle_gamma   90.00
#
_symmetry.space_group_name_H-M   'P 1'
#
loop_
_entity.id
_entity.type
_entity.pdbx_description
1 polymer ?
#
loop_
_entity_poly.entity_id
_entity_poly.type
_entity_poly.pdbx_seq_one_letter_code
_entity_poly.pdbx_strand_id
1 'polypeptide(L)'
;MSEIVKNVRKSCVELKHVVSVCHRCGRYINERYMLFTRATRSSADDKYWHCNGCLRCDDCGLDFGESNNYQERLYFKDGKYLCKKDYHRFCGVQKSNVLRTSGYCSGCKNFVPYDSVVVKLNATLIFHVECLLCSKCKQRLSTGDKYVLRSDGEGVVCLLNCGGDARGRKRAVLHKK
;
A
#
# COMPACT_ATOMS: atom_id res chain seq x y z
N MET A 1 0.55 19.84 -4.27
CA MET A 1 -0.93 19.89 -4.19
C MET A 1 -1.45 18.73 -5.01
N SER A 2 -2.11 17.74 -4.39
CA SER A 2 -2.61 16.54 -5.08
C SER A 2 -4.04 16.75 -5.55
N GLU A 3 -4.33 16.48 -6.82
CA GLU A 3 -5.65 16.69 -7.42
C GLU A 3 -6.43 15.38 -7.45
N ILE A 4 -7.64 15.38 -6.86
CA ILE A 4 -8.54 14.24 -6.90
C ILE A 4 -9.33 14.32 -8.20
N VAL A 5 -9.20 13.32 -9.07
CA VAL A 5 -10.02 13.22 -10.29
C VAL A 5 -11.37 12.65 -9.89
N LYS A 6 -12.32 13.54 -9.58
CA LYS A 6 -13.52 13.18 -8.81
C LYS A 6 -14.56 12.36 -9.57
N ASN A 7 -14.46 12.20 -10.89
CA ASN A 7 -15.53 11.58 -11.68
C ASN A 7 -14.99 10.92 -12.95
N VAL A 8 -14.77 9.60 -12.90
CA VAL A 8 -14.77 8.75 -14.11
C VAL A 8 -16.23 8.35 -14.31
N ARG A 9 -17.01 9.21 -14.97
CA ARG A 9 -18.40 8.83 -15.27
C ARG A 9 -18.35 7.85 -16.43
N LYS A 10 -18.96 6.68 -16.24
CA LYS A 10 -19.47 5.82 -17.33
C LYS A 10 -20.63 6.51 -18.08
N SER A 11 -20.68 7.84 -18.07
CA SER A 11 -21.48 8.57 -19.03
C SER A 11 -20.72 8.40 -20.33
N CYS A 12 -20.96 7.25 -20.95
CA CYS A 12 -21.12 7.11 -22.38
C CYS A 12 -21.78 8.40 -22.90
N VAL A 13 -20.98 9.43 -23.16
CA VAL A 13 -21.49 10.63 -23.80
C VAL A 13 -21.67 10.20 -25.24
N GLU A 14 -22.93 10.11 -25.66
CA GLU A 14 -23.26 9.89 -27.06
C GLU A 14 -22.52 10.96 -27.87
N LEU A 15 -21.74 10.53 -28.87
CA LEU A 15 -20.93 11.39 -29.71
C LEU A 15 -21.83 12.45 -30.34
N LYS A 16 -21.88 13.65 -29.75
CA LYS A 16 -22.19 14.86 -30.51
C LYS A 16 -20.95 15.21 -31.33
N HIS A 17 -20.60 14.37 -32.31
CA HIS A 17 -19.63 14.68 -33.37
C HIS A 17 -18.29 15.31 -32.92
N VAL A 18 -17.73 14.96 -31.76
CA VAL A 18 -16.39 15.43 -31.36
C VAL A 18 -15.38 14.31 -31.52
N VAL A 19 -14.60 14.37 -32.60
CA VAL A 19 -13.39 13.55 -32.77
C VAL A 19 -12.47 13.88 -31.59
N SER A 20 -12.39 12.97 -30.63
CA SER A 20 -11.63 13.16 -29.40
C SER A 20 -10.33 12.35 -29.46
N VAL A 21 -9.22 12.96 -29.05
CA VAL A 21 -7.91 12.30 -29.00
C VAL A 21 -7.66 11.76 -27.60
N CYS A 22 -7.27 10.50 -27.49
CA CYS A 22 -6.96 9.89 -26.21
C CYS A 22 -5.70 10.51 -25.60
N HIS A 23 -5.78 10.93 -24.34
CA HIS A 23 -4.66 11.56 -23.63
C HIS A 23 -3.45 10.63 -23.43
N ARG A 24 -3.66 9.31 -23.28
CA ARG A 24 -2.55 8.35 -23.08
C ARG A 24 -1.83 7.97 -24.37
N CYS A 25 -2.60 7.54 -25.37
CA CYS A 25 -2.02 6.93 -26.58
C CYS A 25 -1.93 7.89 -27.78
N GLY A 26 -2.53 9.09 -27.69
CA GLY A 26 -2.52 10.09 -28.76
C GLY A 26 -3.35 9.72 -30.00
N ARG A 27 -4.09 8.61 -29.96
CA ARG A 27 -4.94 8.15 -31.08
C ARG A 27 -6.35 8.67 -30.94
N TYR A 28 -7.05 8.79 -32.07
CA TYR A 28 -8.47 9.09 -32.10
C TYR A 28 -9.30 8.02 -31.40
N ILE A 29 -10.32 8.46 -30.67
CA ILE A 29 -11.29 7.60 -30.00
C ILE A 29 -12.45 7.36 -30.97
N ASN A 30 -12.45 6.19 -31.59
CA ASN A 30 -13.51 5.73 -32.51
C ASN A 30 -14.51 4.78 -31.83
N GLU A 31 -14.39 4.61 -30.51
CA GLU A 31 -15.22 3.70 -29.73
C GLU A 31 -16.62 4.27 -29.53
N ARG A 32 -17.63 3.39 -29.43
CA ARG A 32 -19.02 3.79 -29.15
C ARG A 32 -19.15 4.54 -27.82
N TYR A 33 -18.26 4.26 -26.90
CA TYR A 33 -18.22 4.81 -25.56
C TYR A 33 -16.79 5.27 -25.28
N MET A 34 -16.65 6.35 -24.51
CA MET A 34 -15.36 6.87 -24.08
C MET A 34 -15.40 7.26 -22.61
N LEU A 35 -14.24 7.25 -21.96
CA LEU A 35 -14.09 7.76 -20.60
C LEU A 35 -13.62 9.21 -20.68
N PHE A 36 -14.10 10.04 -19.77
CA PHE A 36 -13.57 11.38 -19.58
C PHE A 36 -13.29 11.62 -18.10
N THR A 37 -12.21 12.34 -17.83
CA THR A 37 -11.81 12.74 -16.49
C THR A 37 -11.96 14.24 -16.37
N ARG A 38 -12.81 14.68 -15.42
CA ARG A 38 -12.97 16.11 -15.11
C ARG A 38 -11.87 16.59 -14.18
N ALA A 39 -11.18 17.65 -14.60
CA ALA A 39 -10.32 18.41 -13.70
C ALA A 39 -11.18 19.23 -12.73
N THR A 40 -10.67 19.49 -11.52
CA THR A 40 -11.48 20.03 -10.42
C THR A 40 -11.73 21.53 -10.47
N ARG A 41 -11.18 22.25 -11.48
CA ARG A 41 -11.16 23.73 -11.49
C ARG A 41 -11.63 24.38 -12.79
N SER A 42 -11.62 23.67 -13.92
CA SER A 42 -12.11 24.19 -15.20
C SER A 42 -12.54 23.03 -16.12
N SER A 43 -13.54 23.27 -16.98
CA SER A 43 -13.93 22.32 -18.04
C SER A 43 -12.97 22.34 -19.24
N ALA A 44 -11.97 23.23 -19.25
CA ALA A 44 -10.97 23.31 -20.32
C ALA A 44 -9.87 22.24 -20.19
N ASP A 45 -9.76 21.61 -19.01
CA ASP A 45 -8.75 20.59 -18.72
C ASP A 45 -9.34 19.16 -18.72
N ASP A 46 -10.54 18.99 -19.25
CA ASP A 46 -11.19 17.69 -19.39
C ASP A 46 -10.37 16.83 -20.36
N LYS A 47 -9.99 15.63 -19.91
CA LYS A 47 -9.20 14.68 -20.71
C LYS A 47 -10.05 13.48 -21.11
N TYR A 48 -9.82 12.98 -22.33
CA TYR A 48 -10.53 11.86 -22.92
C TYR A 48 -9.65 10.61 -23.00
N TRP A 49 -10.27 9.45 -22.84
CA TRP A 49 -9.59 8.16 -22.80
C TRP A 49 -10.44 7.08 -23.46
N HIS A 50 -9.78 6.12 -24.11
CA HIS A 50 -10.43 4.89 -24.53
C HIS A 50 -11.02 4.14 -23.34
N CYS A 51 -12.14 3.45 -23.57
CA CYS A 51 -12.81 2.62 -22.58
C CYS A 51 -11.95 1.45 -22.14
N ASN A 52 -11.11 0.90 -23.01
CA ASN A 52 -10.26 -0.22 -22.66
C ASN A 52 -8.81 0.20 -22.69
N GLY A 53 -8.14 0.08 -21.55
CA GLY A 53 -6.71 0.04 -21.48
C GLY A 53 -5.97 1.37 -21.57
N CYS A 54 -6.65 2.50 -21.71
CA CYS A 54 -5.98 3.80 -21.75
C CYS A 54 -6.08 4.57 -20.43
N LEU A 55 -7.09 4.32 -19.61
CA LEU A 55 -7.18 4.87 -18.26
C LEU A 55 -6.83 3.77 -17.25
N ARG A 56 -5.55 3.69 -16.88
CA ARG A 56 -5.05 2.71 -15.91
C ARG A 56 -4.23 3.34 -14.80
N CYS A 57 -4.07 2.60 -13.71
CA CYS A 57 -3.15 2.96 -12.65
C CYS A 57 -1.70 2.70 -13.11
N ASP A 58 -0.82 3.69 -12.98
CA ASP A 58 0.57 3.57 -13.43
C ASP A 58 1.43 2.62 -12.57
N ASP A 59 0.99 2.31 -11.34
CA ASP A 59 1.74 1.44 -10.42
C ASP A 59 1.24 -0.02 -10.45
N CYS A 60 -0.08 -0.26 -10.41
CA CYS A 60 -0.64 -1.62 -10.41
C CYS A 60 -1.23 -2.08 -11.75
N GLY A 61 -1.32 -1.20 -12.75
CA GLY A 61 -1.90 -1.52 -14.06
C GLY A 61 -3.42 -1.66 -14.07
N LEU A 62 -4.10 -1.46 -12.94
CA LEU A 62 -5.56 -1.57 -12.82
C LEU A 62 -6.24 -0.69 -13.87
N ASP A 63 -7.10 -1.30 -14.67
CA ASP A 63 -7.88 -0.61 -15.70
C ASP A 63 -9.19 -0.08 -15.11
N PHE A 64 -9.34 1.25 -15.14
CA PHE A 64 -10.54 1.93 -14.63
C PHE A 64 -11.73 1.83 -15.59
N GLY A 65 -11.47 1.41 -16.84
CA GLY A 65 -12.49 1.19 -17.85
C GLY A 65 -13.22 -0.14 -17.75
N GLU A 66 -12.66 -1.10 -17.03
CA GLU A 66 -13.34 -2.38 -16.78
C GLU A 66 -14.59 -2.19 -15.91
N SER A 67 -15.65 -2.96 -16.22
CA SER A 67 -16.98 -2.86 -15.58
C SER A 67 -16.97 -3.06 -14.08
N ASN A 68 -15.94 -3.69 -13.52
CA ASN A 68 -15.82 -3.97 -12.09
C ASN A 68 -15.07 -2.87 -11.33
N ASN A 69 -14.34 -2.00 -12.03
CA ASN A 69 -13.43 -1.03 -11.44
C ASN A 69 -13.92 0.43 -11.57
N TYR A 70 -15.07 0.67 -12.22
CA TYR A 70 -15.60 2.02 -12.48
C TYR A 70 -15.92 2.85 -11.22
N GLN A 71 -16.07 2.19 -10.06
CA GLN A 71 -16.32 2.85 -8.77
C GLN A 71 -15.03 3.25 -8.04
N GLU A 72 -13.86 2.81 -8.53
CA GLU A 72 -12.58 3.15 -7.94
C GLU A 72 -12.24 4.63 -8.18
N ARG A 73 -11.85 5.33 -7.12
CA ARG A 73 -11.43 6.74 -7.23
C ARG A 73 -10.06 6.82 -7.87
N LEU A 74 -9.97 7.60 -8.94
CA LEU A 74 -8.73 7.95 -9.61
C LEU A 74 -8.11 9.20 -8.98
N TYR A 75 -6.80 9.15 -8.75
CA TYR A 75 -6.03 10.28 -8.22
C TYR A 75 -4.93 10.65 -9.19
N PHE A 76 -4.63 11.94 -9.33
CA PHE A 76 -3.51 12.43 -10.11
C PHE A 76 -2.50 13.12 -9.19
N LYS A 77 -1.27 12.63 -9.18
CA LYS A 77 -0.19 13.20 -8.37
C LYS A 77 1.16 12.93 -9.03
N ASP A 78 2.00 13.96 -9.07
CA ASP A 78 3.37 13.90 -9.60
C ASP A 78 3.44 13.28 -11.00
N GLY A 79 2.48 13.62 -11.86
CA GLY A 79 2.40 13.11 -13.24
C GLY A 79 1.83 11.70 -13.37
N LYS A 80 1.45 11.04 -12.27
CA LYS A 80 0.91 9.68 -12.25
C LYS A 80 -0.58 9.62 -11.97
N TYR A 81 -1.24 8.70 -12.63
CA TYR A 81 -2.61 8.25 -12.39
C TYR A 81 -2.60 7.04 -11.47
N LEU A 82 -3.19 7.20 -10.28
CA LEU A 82 -3.13 6.20 -9.21
C LEU A 82 -4.54 5.79 -8.77
N CYS A 83 -4.73 4.48 -8.52
CA CYS A 83 -5.94 4.00 -7.86
C CYS A 83 -5.94 4.44 -6.39
N LYS A 84 -7.09 4.39 -5.72
CA LYS A 84 -7.18 4.74 -4.29
C LYS A 84 -6.12 4.04 -3.46
N LYS A 85 -5.95 2.72 -3.62
CA LYS A 85 -4.99 1.93 -2.85
C LYS A 85 -3.56 2.44 -3.03
N ASP A 86 -3.11 2.60 -4.27
CA ASP A 86 -1.76 3.04 -4.59
C ASP A 86 -1.54 4.52 -4.31
N TYR A 87 -2.54 5.37 -4.50
CA TYR A 87 -2.48 6.78 -4.13
C TYR A 87 -2.23 6.96 -2.63
N HIS A 88 -2.97 6.23 -1.79
CA HIS A 88 -2.76 6.30 -0.35
C HIS A 88 -1.45 5.63 0.07
N ARG A 89 -0.96 4.60 -0.64
CA ARG A 89 0.39 4.03 -0.45
C ARG A 89 1.45 5.10 -0.79
N PHE A 90 1.33 5.73 -1.94
CA PHE A 90 2.21 6.77 -2.45
C PHE A 90 2.24 8.03 -1.57
N CYS A 91 1.11 8.38 -0.94
CA CYS A 91 1.03 9.53 -0.03
C CYS A 91 1.26 9.16 1.45
N GLY A 92 1.33 7.87 1.82
CA GLY A 92 1.41 7.42 3.21
C GLY A 92 0.15 7.66 4.05
N VAL A 93 -1.01 7.95 3.44
CA VAL A 93 -2.24 8.45 4.12
C VAL A 93 -3.34 7.39 4.26
N GLN A 94 -3.04 6.12 4.50
CA GLN A 94 -4.10 5.14 4.79
C GLN A 94 -4.55 5.27 6.26
N LYS A 95 -5.80 5.72 6.47
CA LYS A 95 -6.57 5.54 7.72
C LYS A 95 -7.18 4.14 7.76
N SER A 96 -6.36 3.10 7.82
CA SER A 96 -6.81 1.71 7.96
C SER A 96 -6.25 1.13 9.26
N ASN A 97 -7.13 0.60 10.10
CA ASN A 97 -6.85 0.03 11.42
C ASN A 97 -5.92 -1.22 11.42
N VAL A 98 -5.27 -1.52 10.30
CA VAL A 98 -4.15 -2.46 10.25
C VAL A 98 -2.89 -1.62 10.40
N LEU A 99 -2.25 -1.65 11.57
CA LEU A 99 -0.99 -0.94 11.84
C LEU A 99 0.09 -1.38 10.83
N ARG A 100 0.15 -0.74 9.66
CA ARG A 100 1.21 -0.88 8.66
C ARG A 100 2.42 -0.11 9.15
N THR A 101 3.49 -0.81 9.53
CA THR A 101 4.81 -0.18 9.68
C THR A 101 5.65 -0.68 8.53
N SER A 102 6.12 0.25 7.70
CA SER A 102 7.33 0.03 6.90
C SER A 102 8.53 0.34 7.76
N GLY A 103 9.61 -0.39 7.54
CA GLY A 103 10.85 -0.21 8.28
C GLY A 103 11.88 -1.24 7.84
N TYR A 104 12.99 -1.29 8.57
CA TYR A 104 14.00 -2.31 8.39
C TYR A 104 13.80 -3.39 9.45
N CYS A 105 13.90 -4.65 9.03
CA CYS A 105 13.79 -5.77 9.95
C CYS A 105 14.95 -5.69 10.95
N SER A 106 14.69 -5.65 12.25
CA SER A 106 15.77 -5.60 13.24
C SER A 106 16.63 -6.87 13.27
N GLY A 107 16.12 -7.98 12.73
CA GLY A 107 16.84 -9.27 12.64
C GLY A 107 17.74 -9.38 11.41
N CYS A 108 17.20 -9.19 10.20
CA CYS A 108 17.97 -9.33 8.95
C CYS A 108 18.43 -8.00 8.33
N LYS A 109 18.05 -6.86 8.92
CA LYS A 109 18.32 -5.49 8.46
C LYS A 109 17.86 -5.19 7.02
N ASN A 110 17.10 -6.10 6.39
CA ASN A 110 16.47 -5.88 5.10
C ASN A 110 15.20 -5.04 5.21
N PHE A 111 14.87 -4.34 4.13
CA PHE A 111 13.64 -3.56 4.02
C PHE A 111 12.41 -4.47 4.13
N VAL A 112 11.41 -4.01 4.89
CA VAL A 112 10.16 -4.72 5.16
C VAL A 112 9.03 -4.06 4.36
N PRO A 113 8.50 -4.74 3.32
CA PRO A 113 7.42 -4.19 2.50
C PRO A 113 6.14 -3.92 3.28
N TYR A 114 5.35 -2.93 2.85
CA TYR A 114 4.13 -2.47 3.54
C TYR A 114 2.98 -3.50 3.59
N ASP A 115 3.06 -4.55 2.78
CA ASP A 115 2.12 -5.66 2.67
C ASP A 115 2.64 -6.95 3.30
N SER A 116 3.88 -6.95 3.80
CA SER A 116 4.46 -8.11 4.48
C SER A 116 3.85 -8.31 5.87
N VAL A 117 3.67 -9.57 6.24
CA VAL A 117 3.28 -9.94 7.61
C VAL A 117 4.49 -9.82 8.51
N VAL A 118 4.35 -9.04 9.58
CA VAL A 118 5.46 -8.68 10.48
C VAL A 118 5.08 -8.92 11.93
N VAL A 119 6.10 -9.13 12.74
CA VAL A 119 6.00 -9.17 14.19
C VAL A 119 6.55 -7.86 14.75
N LYS A 120 5.74 -7.20 15.59
CA LYS A 120 6.14 -5.98 16.30
C LYS A 120 6.20 -6.27 17.79
N LEU A 121 7.36 -6.02 18.38
CA LEU A 121 7.56 -6.21 19.82
C LEU A 121 7.33 -4.92 20.61
N ASN A 122 7.72 -3.80 20.02
CA ASN A 122 7.46 -2.45 20.53
C ASN A 122 7.25 -1.48 19.35
N ALA A 123 7.27 -0.18 19.59
CA ALA A 123 7.08 0.83 18.55
C ALA A 123 8.20 0.87 17.49
N THR A 124 9.40 0.42 17.82
CA THR A 124 10.62 0.56 16.99
C THR A 124 11.14 -0.77 16.43
N LEU A 125 10.77 -1.90 17.03
CA LEU A 125 11.27 -3.22 16.71
C LEU A 125 10.28 -4.00 15.84
N ILE A 126 10.65 -4.13 14.57
CA ILE A 126 9.90 -4.85 13.55
C ILE A 126 10.73 -6.03 13.08
N PHE A 127 10.13 -7.21 13.07
CA PHE A 127 10.75 -8.42 12.59
C PHE A 127 9.87 -9.05 11.51
N HIS A 128 10.47 -9.67 10.49
CA HIS A 128 9.73 -10.67 9.72
C HIS A 128 9.34 -11.82 10.64
N VAL A 129 8.24 -12.52 10.34
CA VAL A 129 7.79 -13.69 11.12
C VAL A 129 8.87 -14.76 11.23
N GLU A 130 9.74 -14.86 10.22
CA GLU A 130 10.84 -15.82 10.16
C GLU A 130 12.13 -15.30 10.82
N CYS A 131 12.29 -13.98 10.93
CA CYS A 131 13.48 -13.36 11.49
C CYS A 131 13.40 -13.17 13.02
N LEU A 132 12.27 -13.50 13.66
CA LEU A 132 12.13 -13.42 15.10
C LEU A 132 12.78 -14.64 15.78
N LEU A 133 14.09 -14.54 15.98
CA LEU A 133 14.92 -15.59 16.57
C LEU A 133 15.48 -15.13 17.93
N CYS A 134 15.61 -16.07 18.86
CA CYS A 134 16.34 -15.84 20.10
C CYS A 134 17.80 -15.50 19.80
N SER A 135 18.30 -14.41 20.37
CA SER A 135 19.68 -13.94 20.13
C SER A 135 20.73 -14.91 20.67
N LYS A 136 20.39 -15.75 21.66
CA LYS A 136 21.29 -16.74 22.27
C LYS A 136 21.21 -18.10 21.56
N CYS A 137 20.05 -18.75 21.59
CA CYS A 137 19.89 -20.11 21.05
C CYS A 137 19.42 -20.18 19.60
N LYS A 138 19.19 -19.03 18.95
CA LYS A 138 18.69 -18.91 17.56
C LYS A 138 17.37 -19.64 17.28
N GLN A 139 16.65 -20.07 18.32
CA GLN A 139 15.33 -20.67 18.19
C GLN A 139 14.30 -19.63 17.78
N ARG A 140 13.38 -20.03 16.89
CA ARG A 140 12.28 -19.19 16.42
C ARG A 140 11.24 -19.03 17.52
N LEU A 141 10.82 -17.79 17.74
CA LEU A 141 9.74 -17.47 18.66
C LEU A 141 8.41 -17.43 17.91
N SER A 142 7.44 -18.16 18.42
CA SER A 142 6.08 -18.25 17.89
C SER A 142 5.06 -17.64 18.86
N THR A 143 3.83 -17.44 18.39
CA THR A 143 2.74 -16.94 19.23
C THR A 143 2.59 -17.81 20.48
N GLY A 144 2.51 -17.18 21.65
CA GLY A 144 2.47 -17.86 22.95
C GLY A 144 3.83 -17.96 23.64
N ASP A 145 4.94 -17.77 22.91
CA ASP A 145 6.25 -17.82 23.52
C ASP A 145 6.54 -16.60 24.39
N LYS A 146 7.21 -16.87 25.52
CA LYS A 146 7.68 -15.84 26.43
C LYS A 146 9.07 -15.38 26.00
N TYR A 147 9.26 -14.07 25.90
CA TYR A 147 10.55 -13.47 25.57
C TYR A 147 10.91 -12.30 26.49
N VAL A 148 12.20 -11.95 26.46
CA VAL A 148 12.76 -10.76 27.09
C VAL A 148 13.50 -9.96 26.04
N LEU A 149 13.33 -8.63 26.06
CA LEU A 149 14.14 -7.72 25.25
C LEU A 149 15.56 -7.64 25.82
N ARG A 150 16.56 -7.68 24.95
CA ARG A 150 17.96 -7.43 25.32
C ARG A 150 18.14 -6.00 25.80
N SER A 151 19.18 -5.78 26.61
CA SER A 151 19.51 -4.46 27.17
C SER A 151 19.95 -3.45 26.11
N ASP A 152 20.45 -3.91 24.96
CA ASP A 152 20.77 -3.08 23.79
C ASP A 152 19.53 -2.64 23.01
N GLY A 153 18.34 -3.19 23.33
CA GLY A 153 17.10 -2.86 22.65
C GLY A 153 17.03 -3.36 21.21
N GLU A 154 17.99 -4.16 20.73
CA GLU A 154 18.07 -4.61 19.33
C GLU A 154 17.74 -6.10 19.13
N GLY A 155 17.41 -6.83 20.20
CA GLY A 155 17.08 -8.25 20.06
C GLY A 155 16.26 -8.83 21.20
N VAL A 156 15.84 -10.08 21.00
CA VAL A 156 15.04 -10.85 21.96
C VAL A 156 15.76 -12.09 22.43
N VAL A 157 15.43 -12.53 23.65
CA VAL A 157 15.89 -13.79 24.23
C VAL A 157 14.67 -14.58 24.70
N CYS A 158 14.56 -15.85 24.30
CA CYS A 158 13.47 -16.72 24.75
C CYS A 158 13.63 -17.09 26.23
N LEU A 159 12.52 -17.17 26.96
CA LEU A 159 12.58 -17.61 28.36
C LEU A 159 12.78 -19.12 28.48
N LEU A 160 12.24 -19.90 27.54
CA LEU A 160 12.24 -21.36 27.60
C LEU A 160 13.65 -21.94 27.71
N ASN A 161 14.55 -21.54 26.80
CA ASN A 161 15.90 -22.12 26.73
C ASN A 161 16.99 -21.20 27.30
N CYS A 162 16.70 -19.91 27.52
CA CYS A 162 17.72 -18.91 27.86
C CYS A 162 17.30 -17.97 29.01
N GLY A 163 16.15 -18.22 29.65
CA GLY A 163 15.53 -17.34 30.64
C GLY A 163 16.16 -17.38 32.04
N GLY A 164 17.10 -18.29 32.31
CA GLY A 164 17.77 -18.42 33.61
C GLY A 164 18.47 -17.14 34.08
N ASP A 165 18.97 -16.32 33.14
CA ASP A 165 19.68 -15.07 33.44
C ASP A 165 18.76 -13.84 33.52
N ALA A 166 17.44 -14.00 33.33
CA ALA A 166 16.52 -12.86 33.19
C ALA A 166 15.95 -12.34 34.53
N ARG A 167 16.74 -12.37 35.62
CA ARG A 167 16.34 -11.78 36.91
C ARG A 167 16.20 -10.26 36.74
N GLY A 168 14.99 -9.73 36.97
CA GLY A 168 14.68 -8.29 36.95
C GLY A 168 14.26 -7.68 35.60
N ARG A 169 14.20 -8.43 34.49
CA ARG A 169 13.80 -7.89 33.18
C ARG A 169 12.29 -8.08 32.91
N LYS A 170 11.66 -7.07 32.28
CA LYS A 170 10.25 -7.14 31.87
C LYS A 170 10.04 -8.29 30.89
N ARG A 171 9.21 -9.24 31.29
CA ARG A 171 8.84 -10.42 30.50
C ARG A 171 7.64 -10.05 29.63
N ALA A 172 7.69 -10.38 28.36
CA ALA A 172 6.60 -10.18 27.43
C ALA A 172 6.20 -11.53 26.80
N VAL A 173 4.93 -11.62 26.42
CA VAL A 173 4.38 -12.78 25.72
C VAL A 173 4.10 -12.36 24.29
N LEU A 174 4.44 -13.22 23.33
CA LEU A 174 4.16 -12.95 21.94
C LEU A 174 2.68 -13.21 21.65
N HIS A 175 1.91 -12.15 21.45
CA HIS A 175 0.49 -12.24 21.10
C HIS A 175 0.29 -11.97 19.60
N LYS A 176 -0.64 -12.71 19.00
CA LYS A 176 -1.17 -12.38 17.68
C LYS A 176 -2.08 -11.17 17.85
N LYS A 177 -1.66 -10.03 17.30
CA LYS A 177 -2.51 -8.84 17.18
C LYS A 177 -3.44 -8.97 15.98
#